data_AF-A0AAE7BF85-F1
#
_entry.id   AF-A0AAE7BF85-F1
#
_cell.length_a   1.000
_cell.length_b   1.000
_cell.length_c   1.000
_cell.angle_alpha   90.00
_cell.angle_beta   90.00
_cell.angle_gamma   90.00
#
_symmetry.space_group_name_H-M   'P 1'
#
loop_
_entity.id
_entity.type
_entity.pdbx_description
1 polymer ?
#
loop_
_entity_poly.entity_id
_entity_poly.type
_entity_poly.pdbx_seq_one_letter_code
_entity_poly.pdbx_strand_id
1 'polypeptide(L)' 'MKKIEAILKCYGEKALKQDIKIIRKGIDYNTWMIEKIKTAKKLKKMYTKKQIITIYESGI' A
#
# COMPACT_ATOMS: atom_id res chain seq x y z
N MET A 1 12.83 6.71 3.55
CA MET A 1 11.61 6.05 3.01
C MET A 1 11.16 6.78 1.76
N LYS A 2 10.82 6.09 0.66
CA LYS A 2 10.23 6.59 -0.60
C LYS A 2 8.71 6.42 -0.59
N LYS A 3 7.98 7.06 -1.52
CA LYS A 3 6.49 6.98 -1.61
C LYS A 3 6.02 5.53 -1.62
N ILE A 4 6.60 4.74 -2.52
CA ILE A 4 6.30 3.30 -2.66
C ILE A 4 6.57 2.50 -1.37
N GLU A 5 7.56 2.88 -0.56
CA GLU A 5 7.85 2.16 0.68
C GLU A 5 6.79 2.42 1.75
N ALA A 6 6.28 3.66 1.83
CA ALA A 6 5.16 3.99 2.72
C ALA A 6 3.89 3.24 2.30
N ILE A 7 3.55 3.28 1.01
CA ILE A 7 2.40 2.56 0.43
C ILE A 7 2.47 1.07 0.73
N LEU A 8 3.64 0.45 0.58
CA LEU A 8 3.81 -0.99 0.83
C LEU A 8 3.80 -1.37 2.31
N LYS A 9 4.19 -0.45 3.22
CA LYS A 9 4.08 -0.68 4.66
C LYS A 9 2.63 -0.64 5.15
N CYS A 10 1.80 0.18 4.50
CA CYS A 10 0.36 0.24 4.73
C CYS A 10 -0.45 -0.81 3.94
N TYR A 11 0.21 -1.76 3.27
CA TYR A 11 -0.47 -2.70 2.38
C TYR A 11 -0.71 -4.08 3.00
N GLY A 12 -1.93 -4.59 2.80
CA GLY A 12 -2.30 -5.99 3.00
C GLY A 12 -3.00 -6.28 4.33
N GLU A 13 -3.39 -7.53 4.52
CA GLU A 13 -4.29 -7.95 5.61
C GLU A 13 -3.76 -7.59 7.00
N LYS A 14 -2.43 -7.67 7.19
CA LYS A 14 -1.80 -7.31 8.46
C LYS A 14 -1.88 -5.81 8.74
N ALA A 15 -1.67 -4.98 7.72
CA ALA A 15 -1.81 -3.53 7.88
C ALA A 15 -3.27 -3.19 8.20
N LEU A 16 -4.23 -3.88 7.55
CA LEU A 16 -5.67 -3.69 7.73
C LEU A 16 -6.15 -4.06 9.14
N LYS A 17 -5.64 -5.17 9.69
CA LYS A 17 -5.92 -5.57 11.07
C LYS A 17 -5.34 -4.62 12.13
N GLN A 18 -4.29 -3.88 11.80
CA GLN A 18 -3.57 -3.02 12.75
C GLN A 18 -3.84 -1.53 12.53
N ASP A 19 -4.72 -1.19 11.57
CA ASP A 19 -5.02 0.17 11.15
C ASP A 19 -3.75 1.02 10.93
N ILE A 20 -2.78 0.46 10.19
CA ILE A 20 -1.47 1.10 10.03
C ILE A 20 -1.62 2.40 9.22
N LYS A 21 -1.39 3.52 9.88
CA LYS A 21 -1.28 4.82 9.24
C LYS A 21 0.17 5.31 9.24
N ILE A 22 0.64 5.77 8.10
CA ILE A 22 1.98 6.36 7.99
C ILE A 22 1.84 7.79 7.52
N ILE A 23 2.35 8.74 8.30
CA ILE A 23 2.43 10.14 7.90
C ILE A 23 3.84 10.42 7.41
N ARG A 24 3.97 10.93 6.18
CA ARG A 24 5.27 11.31 5.62
C ARG A 24 5.16 12.59 4.81
N LYS A 25 5.95 13.60 5.19
CA LYS A 25 5.96 14.92 4.54
C LYS A 25 4.57 15.55 4.44
N GLY A 26 3.75 15.40 5.49
CA GLY A 26 2.37 15.89 5.51
C GLY A 26 1.38 15.10 4.66
N ILE A 27 1.79 13.97 4.06
CA ILE A 27 0.90 13.06 3.33
C ILE A 27 0.54 11.89 4.23
N ASP A 28 -0.76 11.68 4.47
CA ASP A 28 -1.31 10.51 5.13
C ASP A 28 -1.36 9.33 4.14
N TYR A 29 -0.67 8.25 4.50
CA TYR A 29 -0.79 6.97 3.82
C TYR A 29 -1.70 6.06 4.64
N ASN A 30 -2.93 5.89 4.15
CA ASN A 30 -3.92 5.00 4.74
C ASN A 30 -3.65 3.54 4.38
N THR A 31 -4.17 2.66 5.22
CA THR A 31 -4.16 1.23 4.96
C THR A 31 -5.04 0.87 3.77
N TRP A 32 -4.57 -0.07 2.96
CA TRP A 32 -5.29 -0.54 1.79
C TRP A 32 -4.93 -1.99 1.46
N MET A 33 -5.80 -2.66 0.72
CA MET A 33 -5.56 -4.01 0.23
C MET A 33 -6.44 -4.28 -0.99
N ILE A 34 -5.87 -4.95 -2.01
CA ILE A 34 -6.66 -5.47 -3.12
C ILE A 34 -7.20 -6.85 -2.73
N GLU A 35 -8.48 -7.09 -3.01
CA GLU A 35 -9.12 -8.38 -2.77
C GLU A 35 -8.29 -9.52 -3.38
N LYS A 36 -8.14 -10.64 -2.66
CA LYS A 36 -7.31 -11.80 -3.02
C LYS A 36 -5.78 -11.57 -3.01
N ILE A 37 -5.28 -10.34 -2.88
CA ILE A 37 -3.84 -10.03 -2.79
C ILE A 37 -3.47 -9.58 -1.37
N LYS A 38 -3.33 -10.55 -0.47
CA LYS A 38 -3.16 -10.30 0.97
C LYS A 38 -1.82 -9.72 1.43
N THR A 39 -0.78 -9.76 0.59
CA THR A 39 0.58 -9.39 1.02
C THR A 39 1.31 -8.52 0.00
N ALA A 40 2.16 -7.61 0.50
CA ALA A 40 2.98 -6.74 -0.33
C ALA A 40 3.93 -7.53 -1.26
N LYS A 41 4.33 -8.75 -0.86
CA LYS A 41 5.11 -9.66 -1.72
C LYS A 41 4.31 -10.11 -2.94
N LYS A 42 3.04 -10.49 -2.79
CA LYS A 42 2.18 -10.88 -3.94
C LYS A 42 1.89 -9.67 -4.84
N LEU A 43 1.60 -8.52 -4.26
CA LEU A 43 1.38 -7.28 -5.01
C LEU A 43 2.58 -6.93 -5.91
N LYS A 44 3.80 -7.01 -5.38
CA LYS A 44 5.05 -6.77 -6.14
C LYS A 44 5.31 -7.77 -7.27
N LYS A 45 4.73 -8.98 -7.19
CA LYS A 45 4.85 -9.97 -8.28
C LYS A 45 3.88 -9.69 -9.42
N MET A 46 2.72 -9.10 -9.13
CA MET A 46 1.67 -8.84 -10.12
C MET A 46 1.82 -7.46 -10.77
N TYR A 47 2.31 -6.47 -10.03
CA TYR A 47 2.34 -5.08 -10.48
C TYR A 47 3.72 -4.46 -10.35
N THR A 48 4.04 -3.60 -11.32
CA THR A 48 5.23 -2.75 -11.26
C THR A 48 5.08 -1.65 -10.20
N LYS A 49 6.20 -1.04 -9.79
CA LYS A 49 6.19 0.06 -8.81
C LYS A 49 5.27 1.22 -9.25
N LYS A 50 5.25 1.55 -10.54
CA LYS A 50 4.38 2.62 -11.09
C LYS A 50 2.90 2.24 -10.96
N GLN A 51 2.54 1.03 -11.38
CA GLN A 51 1.16 0.54 -11.27
C GLN A 51 0.67 0.49 -9.82
N ILE A 52 1.50 0.05 -8.87
CA ILE A 52 1.13 0.03 -7.44
C ILE A 52 0.79 1.44 -6.94
N ILE A 53 1.60 2.44 -7.32
CA ILE A 53 1.34 3.83 -6.95
C ILE A 53 0.03 4.31 -7.57
N THR A 54 -0.19 4.03 -8.85
CA THR A 54 -1.42 4.40 -9.55
C THR A 54 -2.66 3.79 -8.89
N ILE A 55 -2.65 2.48 -8.60
CA ILE A 55 -3.78 1.79 -7.96
C ILE A 55 -4.07 2.41 -6.59
N TYR A 56 -3.03 2.66 -5.79
CA TYR A 56 -3.19 3.29 -4.48
C TYR A 56 -3.83 4.68 -4.56
N GLU A 57 -3.39 5.49 -5.54
CA GLU A 57 -3.91 6.84 -5.73
C GLU A 57 -5.29 6.88 -6.38
N SER A 58 -5.71 5.80 -7.05
CA SER A 58 -7.07 5.66 -7.59
C SER A 58 -8.14 5.51 -6.51
N GLY A 59 -7.78 5.30 -5.24
CA GLY A 59 -8.74 5.21 -4.14
C GLY A 59 -9.66 3.99 -4.19
N ILE A 60 -9.26 2.96 -4.95
CA ILE A 60 -9.94 1.65 -5.01
C ILE A 60 -9.65 0.85 -3.74
#